data_AF-A0A2R4TJK3-F1
#
_entry.id   AF-A0A2R4TJK3-F1
#
_cell.length_a   1.000
_cell.length_b   1.000
_cell.length_c   1.000
_cell.angle_alpha   90.00
_cell.angle_beta   90.00
_cell.angle_gamma   90.00
#
_symmetry.space_group_name_H-M   'P 1'
#
loop_
_entity.id
_entity.type
_entity.pdbx_description
1 polymer ?
#
loop_
_entity_poly.entity_id
_entity_poly.type
_entity_poly.pdbx_seq_one_letter_code
_entity_poly.pdbx_strand_id
1 'polypeptide(L)' 'MVLQRGIYQHYKGQIYQVFNVARHSETEEQLVVYQCLYGDYSMWVRPLSMFVETVELEDGQVIPRFKLIQAT' A
#
# COMPACT_ATOMS: atom_id res chain seq x y z
N MET A 1 13.32 -4.80 -4.54
CA MET A 1 12.49 -5.55 -3.56
C MET A 1 11.15 -5.83 -4.23
N VAL A 2 10.61 -7.05 -4.12
CA VAL A 2 9.28 -7.37 -4.67
C VAL A 2 8.27 -7.17 -3.53
N LEU A 3 7.29 -6.28 -3.72
CA LEU A 3 6.18 -6.13 -2.78
C LEU A 3 5.26 -7.35 -2.94
N GLN A 4 4.93 -8.01 -1.83
CA GLN A 4 4.02 -9.14 -1.83
C GLN A 4 2.64 -8.69 -2.31
N ARG A 5 2.01 -9.46 -3.20
CA ARG A 5 0.62 -9.21 -3.62
C ARG A 5 -0.32 -9.76 -2.57
N GLY A 6 -1.46 -9.10 -2.40
CA GLY A 6 -2.45 -9.52 -1.42
C GLY A 6 -3.27 -8.37 -0.85
N ILE A 7 -3.96 -8.67 0.24
CA ILE A 7 -4.78 -7.74 0.98
C ILE A 7 -3.90 -7.02 2.00
N TYR A 8 -3.95 -5.70 1.99
CA TYR A 8 -3.27 -4.81 2.91
C TYR A 8 -4.27 -3.97 3.69
N GLN A 9 -3.97 -3.74 4.97
CA GLN A 9 -4.71 -2.81 5.82
C GLN A 9 -3.87 -1.55 6.05
N HIS A 10 -4.44 -0.40 5.74
CA HIS A 10 -3.85 0.88 6.10
C HIS A 10 -3.95 1.11 7.62
N TYR A 11 -3.00 1.81 8.21
CA TYR A 11 -3.00 2.06 9.67
C TYR A 11 -4.26 2.77 10.19
N LYS A 12 -5.02 3.45 9.31
CA LYS A 12 -6.34 4.04 9.61
C LYS A 12 -7.53 3.05 9.48
N GLY A 13 -7.26 1.75 9.32
CA GLY A 13 -8.26 0.68 9.33
C GLY A 13 -8.77 0.22 7.96
N GLN A 14 -8.71 1.06 6.93
CA GLN A 14 -9.22 0.71 5.60
C GLN A 14 -8.43 -0.40 4.90
N ILE A 15 -9.11 -1.21 4.10
CA ILE A 15 -8.56 -2.40 3.44
C ILE A 15 -8.43 -2.21 1.93
N TYR A 16 -7.34 -2.73 1.38
CA TYR A 16 -6.96 -2.58 -0.02
C TYR A 16 -6.40 -3.89 -0.60
N GLN A 17 -6.63 -4.17 -1.88
CA GLN A 17 -5.95 -5.23 -2.62
C GLN A 17 -4.78 -4.65 -3.41
N VAL A 18 -3.57 -5.18 -3.21
CA VAL A 18 -2.38 -4.87 -3.99
C VAL A 18 -2.25 -5.86 -5.14
N PHE A 19 -2.14 -5.34 -6.37
CA PHE A 19 -2.02 -6.16 -7.58
C PHE A 19 -0.60 -6.22 -8.11
N ASN A 20 0.11 -5.09 -8.13
CA ASN A 20 1.46 -5.05 -8.70
C ASN A 20 2.25 -3.83 -8.25
N VAL A 21 3.55 -3.84 -8.55
CA VAL A 21 4.38 -2.63 -8.58
C VAL A 21 4.66 -2.31 -10.04
N ALA A 22 4.22 -1.14 -10.50
CA ALA A 22 4.49 -0.60 -11.82
C ALA A 22 5.69 0.37 -11.77
N ARG A 23 6.25 0.70 -12.94
CA ARG A 23 7.27 1.75 -13.09
C ARG A 23 6.68 2.87 -13.92
N HIS A 24 6.73 4.10 -13.41
CA HIS A 24 6.30 5.29 -14.10
C HIS A 24 7.24 5.58 -15.27
N SER A 25 6.72 5.76 -16.49
CA SER A 25 7.54 5.80 -17.71
C SER A 25 8.47 7.01 -17.80
N GLU A 26 8.03 8.15 -17.29
CA GLU A 26 8.69 9.44 -17.45
C GLU A 26 9.68 9.72 -16.32
N THR A 27 9.44 9.15 -15.13
CA THR A 27 10.22 9.43 -13.91
C THR A 27 10.95 8.20 -13.40
N GLU A 28 10.65 7.03 -13.97
CA GLU A 28 11.15 5.73 -13.55
C GLU A 28 10.77 5.33 -12.11
N GLU A 29 9.89 6.08 -11.46
CA GLU A 29 9.45 5.85 -10.08
C GLU A 29 8.64 4.55 -9.96
N GLN A 30 8.89 3.79 -8.89
CA GLN A 30 8.12 2.58 -8.60
C GLN A 30 6.81 2.95 -7.90
N LEU A 31 5.67 2.52 -8.46
CA LEU A 31 4.34 2.79 -7.95
C LEU A 31 3.62 1.48 -7.60
N VAL A 32 3.01 1.42 -6.42
CA VAL A 32 2.10 0.32 -6.05
C VAL A 32 0.76 0.56 -6.70
N VAL A 33 0.27 -0.43 -7.46
CA VAL A 33 -1.07 -0.45 -8.05
C VAL A 33 -2.00 -1.25 -7.13
N TYR A 34 -3.01 -0.59 -6.58
CA TYR A 34 -3.91 -1.18 -5.60
C TYR A 34 -5.35 -0.66 -5.73
N GLN A 35 -6.30 -1.37 -5.14
CA GLN A 35 -7.74 -1.04 -5.16
C GLN A 35 -8.30 -0.95 -3.75
N CYS A 36 -9.18 0.01 -3.51
CA CYS A 36 -9.99 0.10 -2.29
C CYS A 36 -10.92 -1.12 -2.20
N LEU A 37 -11.01 -1.78 -1.05
CA LEU A 37 -12.03 -2.81 -0.80
C LEU A 37 -13.21 -2.25 0.00
N TYR A 38 -13.53 -0.98 -0.26
CA TYR A 38 -14.62 -0.22 0.37
C TYR A 38 -15.09 0.88 -0.58
N GLY A 39 -16.24 1.48 -0.27
CA GLY A 39 -16.78 2.61 -1.05
C GLY A 39 -17.05 2.22 -2.50
N ASP A 40 -16.45 2.97 -3.42
CA ASP A 40 -16.58 2.79 -4.88
C ASP A 40 -15.62 1.77 -5.48
N TYR A 41 -14.78 1.12 -4.67
CA TYR A 41 -13.75 0.19 -5.12
C TYR A 41 -12.80 0.78 -6.18
N SER A 42 -12.49 2.07 -6.06
CA SER A 42 -11.57 2.79 -6.94
C SER A 42 -10.15 2.20 -6.95
N MET A 43 -9.46 2.36 -8.08
CA MET A 43 -8.06 1.98 -8.26
C MET A 43 -7.14 3.19 -8.07
N TRP A 44 -6.01 2.96 -7.41
CA TRP A 44 -5.05 3.98 -7.04
C TRP A 44 -3.62 3.54 -7.32
N VAL A 45 -2.75 4.53 -7.49
CA VAL A 45 -1.30 4.35 -7.50
C VAL A 45 -0.65 5.20 -6.42
N ARG A 46 0.43 4.71 -5.82
CA ARG A 46 1.20 5.43 -4.80
C ARG A 46 2.68 5.05 -4.90
N PRO A 47 3.64 5.98 -4.66
CA PRO A 47 5.05 5.65 -4.56
C PRO A 47 5.31 4.46 -3.64
N LEU A 48 6.11 3.50 -4.11
CA LEU A 48 6.47 2.29 -3.36
C LEU A 48 7.15 2.66 -2.04
N SER A 49 8.06 3.63 -2.06
CA SER A 49 8.73 4.17 -0.87
C SER A 49 7.71 4.58 0.20
N MET A 50 6.74 5.42 -0.17
CA MET A 50 5.69 5.87 0.74
C MET A 50 4.74 4.75 1.19
N PHE A 51 4.56 3.70 0.38
CA PHE A 51 3.68 2.60 0.70
C PHE A 51 4.28 1.68 1.77
N VAL A 52 5.58 1.40 1.68
CA VAL A 52 6.30 0.50 2.60
C VAL A 52 6.83 1.22 3.86
N GLU A 53 6.68 2.53 3.93
CA GLU A 53 7.01 3.34 5.10
C GLU A 53 6.29 2.87 6.37
N THR A 54 6.89 3.19 7.51
CA THR A 54 6.26 3.12 8.82
C THR A 54 5.68 4.48 9.22
N VAL A 55 4.71 4.46 10.13
CA VAL A 55 4.15 5.63 10.79
C VAL A 55 4.29 5.49 12.30
N GLU A 56 4.54 6.60 12.97
CA GLU A 56 4.50 6.69 14.43
C GLU A 56 3.10 7.12 14.86
N LEU A 57 2.50 6.39 15.80
CA LEU A 57 1.21 6.69 16.40
C LEU A 57 1.37 7.60 17.62
N GLU A 58 0.26 8.17 18.10
CA GLU A 58 0.26 9.09 19.26
C GLU A 58 0.76 8.44 20.55
N ASP A 59 0.67 7.11 20.66
CA ASP A 59 1.18 6.31 21.77
C ASP A 59 2.66 5.91 21.61
N GLY A 60 3.34 6.42 20.57
CA GLY A 60 4.74 6.14 20.27
C GLY A 60 4.99 4.82 19.53
N GLN A 61 3.95 4.07 19.17
CA GLN A 61 4.12 2.83 18.40
C GLN A 61 4.50 3.15 16.95
N VAL A 62 5.53 2.47 16.44
CA VAL A 62 5.93 2.56 15.03
C VAL A 62 5.41 1.32 14.29
N ILE A 63 4.49 1.53 13.34
CA ILE A 63 3.84 0.44 12.60
C ILE A 63 3.93 0.67 11.08
N PRO A 64 3.83 -0.39 10.25
CA PRO A 64 3.74 -0.22 8.81
C PRO A 64 2.53 0.64 8.42
N ARG A 65 2.72 1.58 7.48
CA ARG A 65 1.62 2.38 6.93
C ARG A 65 0.54 1.49 6.31
N PHE A 66 0.99 0.45 5.60
CA PHE A 66 0.16 -0.62 5.06
C PHE A 66 0.70 -1.97 5.52
N LYS A 67 -0.11 -2.73 6.24
CA LYS A 67 0.22 -4.05 6.75
C LYS A 67 -0.40 -5.12 5.87
N LEU A 68 0.40 -6.06 5.35
CA LEU A 68 -0.12 -7.26 4.67
C LEU A 68 -0.92 -8.10 5.67
N ILE A 69 -2.15 -8.44 5.33
CA ILE A 69 -3.01 -9.30 6.15
C ILE A 69 -3.36 -10.64 5.47
N GLN A 70 -3.27 -10.72 4.14
CA GLN A 70 -3.46 -11.96 3.39
C GLN A 70 -2.67 -11.91 2.08
N ALA A 71 -1.85 -12.94 1.81
CA ALA A 71 -1.12 -13.05 0.54
C ALA A 71 -2.00 -13.69 -0.56
N THR A 72 -1.70 -13.34 -1.81
CA THR A 72 -2.26 -13.93 -3.05
C THR A 72 -1.16 -14.32 -4.00
#